data_AF-A0A352VID0-F1
#
_entry.id   AF-A0A352VID0-F1
#
_cell.length_a   1.000
_cell.length_b   1.000
_cell.length_c   1.000
_cell.angle_alpha   90.00
_cell.angle_beta   90.00
_cell.angle_gamma   90.00
#
_symmetry.space_group_name_H-M   'P 1'
#
loop_
_entity.id
_entity.type
_entity.pdbx_description
1 polymer ?
#
loop_
_entity_poly.entity_id
_entity_poly.type
_entity_poly.pdbx_seq_one_letter_code
_entity_poly.pdbx_strand_id
1 'polypeptide(L)' 'MGAAAAYALAEAGATVAVAARNEEQVVDVAAQLRQRGYEAFAFRCDVTDHHQVRDL' A
#
# COMPACT_ATOMS: atom_id res chain seq x y z
N MET A 1 -4.86 1.38 -10.94
CA MET A 1 -6.13 1.62 -10.21
C MET A 1 -5.91 1.65 -8.70
N GLY A 2 -5.28 0.66 -8.07
CA GLY A 2 -5.07 0.66 -6.60
C GLY A 2 -4.28 1.84 -6.02
N ALA A 3 -3.23 2.31 -6.70
CA ALA A 3 -2.41 3.42 -6.22
C ALA A 3 -3.19 4.73 -6.04
N ALA A 4 -4.10 5.07 -6.98
CA ALA A 4 -4.88 6.30 -6.90
C ALA A 4 -5.82 6.33 -5.67
N ALA A 5 -6.40 5.17 -5.32
CA ALA A 5 -7.21 5.04 -4.12
C ALA A 5 -6.37 5.19 -2.84
N ALA A 6 -5.15 4.64 -2.83
CA ALA A 6 -4.21 4.81 -1.72
C ALA A 6 -3.85 6.29 -1.50
N TYR A 7 -3.63 7.05 -2.58
CA TYR A 7 -3.41 8.50 -2.48
C TYR A 7 -4.61 9.26 -1.93
N ALA A 8 -5.82 8.98 -2.44
CA ALA A 8 -7.02 9.65 -1.97
C ALA A 8 -7.31 9.38 -0.47
N LEU A 9 -7.04 8.16 -0.01
CA LEU A 9 -7.16 7.80 1.41
C LEU A 9 -6.10 8.49 2.28
N ALA A 10 -4.86 8.56 1.80
CA ALA A 10 -3.79 9.24 2.53
C ALA A 10 -4.02 10.76 2.62
N GLU A 11 -4.49 11.39 1.54
CA GLU A 11 -4.87 12.81 1.54
C GLU A 11 -6.05 13.12 2.47
N ALA A 12 -6.92 12.13 2.73
CA ALA A 12 -7.97 12.25 3.73
C ALA A 12 -7.46 12.11 5.18
N GLY A 13 -6.14 11.94 5.38
CA GLY A 13 -5.50 11.78 6.69
C GLY A 13 -5.51 10.36 7.24
N ALA A 14 -5.87 9.36 6.43
CA ALA A 14 -5.83 7.97 6.85
C ALA A 14 -4.42 7.37 6.70
N THR A 15 -4.06 6.47 7.60
CA THR A 15 -2.88 5.59 7.43
C THR A 15 -3.19 4.53 6.37
N VAL A 16 -2.34 4.41 5.35
CA VAL A 16 -2.61 3.55 4.18
C VAL A 16 -1.61 2.40 4.07
N ALA A 17 -2.10 1.17 4.04
CA ALA A 17 -1.32 -0.02 3.67
C ALA A 17 -1.56 -0.36 2.21
N VAL A 18 -0.51 -0.39 1.40
CA VAL A 18 -0.56 -0.73 -0.03
C VAL A 18 0.04 -2.12 -0.21
N ALA A 19 -0.78 -3.06 -0.65
CA ALA A 19 -0.37 -4.43 -0.92
C ALA A 19 -0.54 -4.80 -2.40
N ALA A 20 0.51 -5.33 -3.03
CA ALA A 20 0.45 -5.82 -4.40
C ALA A 20 1.48 -6.91 -4.69
N ARG A 21 1.28 -7.64 -5.79
CA ARG A 21 2.19 -8.68 -6.29
C ARG A 21 3.57 -8.16 -6.70
N ASN A 22 3.64 -6.89 -7.11
CA ASN A 22 4.87 -6.27 -7.59
C ASN A 22 5.43 -5.34 -6.52
N GLU A 23 6.54 -5.77 -5.92
CA GLU A 23 7.20 -5.10 -4.80
C GLU A 23 7.69 -3.69 -5.16
N GLU A 24 8.27 -3.52 -6.35
CA GLU A 24 8.75 -2.20 -6.81
C GLU A 24 7.61 -1.18 -6.88
N GLN A 25 6.43 -1.59 -7.36
CA GLN A 25 5.29 -0.67 -7.43
C GLN A 25 4.79 -0.24 -6.05
N VAL A 26 4.72 -1.15 -5.07
CA VAL A 26 4.22 -0.80 -3.73
C VAL A 26 5.23 0.02 -2.95
N VAL A 27 6.52 -0.29 -3.10
CA VAL A 27 7.60 0.49 -2.48
C VAL A 27 7.63 1.91 -3.04
N ASP A 28 7.50 2.07 -4.36
CA ASP A 28 7.51 3.40 -4.98
C ASP A 28 6.30 4.24 -4.55
N VAL A 29 5.09 3.64 -4.50
CA VAL A 29 3.88 4.33 -4.04
C VAL A 29 3.99 4.71 -2.55
N ALA A 30 4.47 3.80 -1.70
CA ALA A 30 4.65 4.09 -0.28
C ALA A 30 5.74 5.14 -0.03
N ALA A 31 6.82 5.13 -0.82
CA ALA A 31 7.87 6.14 -0.75
C ALA A 31 7.34 7.53 -1.12
N GLN A 32 6.57 7.64 -2.21
CA GLN A 32 5.94 8.89 -2.62
C GLN A 32 4.94 9.41 -1.57
N LEU A 33 4.15 8.53 -0.94
CA LEU A 33 3.26 8.89 0.16
C LEU A 33 4.03 9.39 1.40
N ARG A 34 5.11 8.71 1.78
CA ARG A 34 5.98 9.13 2.90
C ARG A 34 6.68 10.44 2.62
N GLN A 35 7.13 10.70 1.39
CA GLN A 35 7.73 11.98 1.01
C GLN A 35 6.77 13.16 1.16
N ARG A 36 5.46 12.91 1.00
CA ARG A 36 4.42 13.91 1.24
C ARG A 36 4.06 14.09 2.72
N GLY A 37 4.67 13.31 3.62
CA GLY A 37 4.45 13.37 5.06
C GLY A 37 3.34 12.45 5.57
N TYR A 38 2.82 11.54 4.74
CA TYR A 38 1.78 10.58 5.12
C TYR A 38 2.39 9.25 5.59
N GLU A 39 1.73 8.59 6.55
CA GLU A 39 2.10 7.24 6.95
C GLU A 39 1.56 6.22 5.95
N ALA A 40 2.48 5.60 5.21
CA ALA A 40 2.17 4.52 4.28
C ALA A 40 3.06 3.30 4.52
N PHE A 41 2.48 2.11 4.38
CA PHE A 41 3.17 0.82 4.49
C PHE A 41 3.06 0.05 3.18
N ALA A 42 4.18 -0.42 2.65
CA ALA A 42 4.23 -1.28 1.47
C ALA A 42 4.33 -2.74 1.92
N PHE A 43 3.39 -3.57 1.48
CA PHE A 43 3.43 -5.01 1.68
C PHE A 43 3.43 -5.73 0.35
N ARG A 44 4.31 -6.72 0.20
CA ARG A 44 4.20 -7.66 -0.90
C ARG A 44 3.23 -8.75 -0.48
N CYS A 45 2.07 -8.79 -1.12
CA CYS A 45 1.06 -9.82 -0.89
C CYS A 45 0.60 -10.35 -2.25
N ASP A 46 0.74 -11.65 -2.45
CA ASP A 46 0.19 -12.35 -3.60
C ASP A 46 -1.16 -12.96 -3.19
N VAL A 47 -2.25 -12.30 -3.60
CA VAL A 47 -3.64 -12.71 -3.30
C VAL A 47 -4.06 -14.02 -3.97
N THR A 48 -3.20 -14.62 -4.79
CA THR A 48 -3.42 -15.97 -5.37
C THR A 48 -3.12 -17.08 -4.35
N ASP A 49 -2.48 -16.75 -3.23
CA ASP A 49 -2.23 -17.66 -2.13
C ASP A 49 -3.21 -17.39 -0.98
N HIS A 50 -4.24 -18.23 -0.85
CA HIS A 50 -5.29 -18.13 0.19
C HIS A 50 -4.77 -18.26 1.62
N HIS A 51 -3.48 -18.54 1.83
CA HIS A 51 -2.92 -18.77 3.16
C HIS A 51 -2.43 -17.49 3.89
N GLN A 52 -2.49 -16.31 3.25
CA GLN A 52 -1.88 -15.07 3.75
C GLN A 52 -2.89 -13.97 4.16
N VAL A 53 -4.08 -14.35 4.65
CA VAL A 53 -5.13 -13.38 5.06
C VAL A 53 -5.43 -13.44 6.57
N ARG A 54 -4.80 -14.34 7.34
CA ARG A 54 -5.26 -14.67 8.70
C ARG A 54 -4.49 -14.03 9.86
N ASP A 55 -3.40 -13.29 9.61
CA ASP A 55 -2.59 -12.64 10.65
C ASP A 55 -2.21 -11.20 10.25
N LEU A 56 -3.17 -10.41 9.76
CA LEU A 56 -3.04 -8.95 9.64
C LEU A 56 -4.08 -8.24 10.51
#